data_AF-R7UL88-F1
#
_entry.id   AF-R7UL88-F1
#
_cell.length_a   1.000
_cell.length_b   1.000
_cell.length_c   1.000
_cell.angle_alpha   90.00
_cell.angle_beta   90.00
_cell.angle_gamma   90.00
#
_symmetry.space_group_name_H-M   'P 1'
#
loop_
_entity.id
_entity.type
_entity.pdbx_description
1 polymer ?
#
loop_
_entity_poly.entity_id
_entity_poly.type
_entity_poly.pdbx_seq_one_letter_code
_entity_poly.pdbx_strand_id
1 'polypeptide(L)'
;MVSVVQIQDFDELIKGYNGGINNVLVIYAPLKSITLKPCNPKKWHDAEIHEARRERRKRELKYKNTELQVHKEMFEEQAKEVVQLIKGEKKKHFFHRNLLMQLQKETFKLPTELMIPMNRGRENEDNPKRVDEFSHFFKTKTRIFRIQDPDICASLTKI
;
A
#
# COMPACT_ATOMS: atom_id res chain seq x y z
N MET A 1 -7.86 52.36 60.22
CA MET A 1 -8.78 52.43 59.07
C MET A 1 -8.36 51.35 58.08
N VAL A 2 -9.03 50.19 58.14
CA VAL A 2 -8.79 49.12 57.16
C VAL A 2 -9.67 49.46 55.97
N SER A 3 -9.05 49.89 54.88
CA SER A 3 -9.76 50.11 53.61
C SER A 3 -10.32 48.78 53.17
N VAL A 4 -11.65 48.64 53.27
CA VAL A 4 -12.41 47.59 52.61
C VAL A 4 -12.14 47.78 51.13
N VAL A 5 -11.24 46.96 50.59
CA VAL A 5 -11.01 46.86 49.15
C VAL A 5 -12.37 46.48 48.58
N GLN A 6 -13.00 47.43 47.89
CA GLN A 6 -14.19 47.17 47.11
C GLN A 6 -13.85 45.99 46.22
N ILE A 7 -14.59 44.89 46.41
CA ILE A 7 -14.50 43.72 45.57
C ILE A 7 -14.89 44.24 44.18
N GLN A 8 -13.90 44.60 43.35
CA GLN A 8 -14.12 44.77 41.92
C GLN A 8 -14.96 43.57 41.48
N ASP A 9 -16.06 43.87 40.80
CA ASP A 9 -17.11 42.91 40.46
C ASP A 9 -16.50 41.53 40.21
N PHE A 10 -16.80 40.58 41.10
CA PHE A 10 -16.19 39.26 41.08
C PHE A 10 -16.32 38.59 39.70
N ASP A 11 -17.40 38.92 38.99
CA ASP A 11 -17.66 38.54 37.61
C ASP A 11 -16.65 39.12 36.60
N GLU A 12 -16.18 40.36 36.78
CA GLU A 12 -15.13 40.95 35.95
C GLU A 12 -13.78 40.25 36.17
N LEU A 13 -13.47 39.90 37.42
CA LEU A 13 -12.26 39.15 37.75
C LEU A 13 -12.28 37.75 37.11
N ILE A 14 -13.41 37.05 37.20
CA ILE A 14 -13.59 35.74 36.56
C ILE A 14 -13.47 35.85 35.03
N LYS A 15 -14.08 36.88 34.43
CA LYS A 15 -13.99 37.11 32.98
C LYS A 15 -12.55 37.39 32.54
N GLY A 16 -11.81 38.21 33.29
CA GLY A 16 -10.41 38.51 33.03
C GLY A 16 -9.53 37.27 33.14
N TYR A 17 -9.70 36.48 34.20
CA TYR A 17 -8.96 35.24 34.42
C TYR A 17 -9.22 34.21 33.31
N ASN A 18 -10.49 33.94 33.01
CA ASN A 18 -10.88 32.99 31.97
C ASN A 18 -10.45 33.47 30.57
N GLY A 19 -10.51 34.78 30.31
CA GLY A 19 -10.03 35.38 29.07
C GLY A 19 -8.51 35.20 28.89
N GLY A 20 -7.74 35.43 29.96
CA GLY A 20 -6.29 35.22 29.97
C GLY A 20 -5.92 33.76 29.70
N ILE A 21 -6.57 32.81 30.39
CA ILE A 21 -6.36 31.38 30.16
C ILE A 21 -6.70 30.98 28.73
N ASN A 22 -7.83 31.44 28.21
CA ASN A 22 -8.23 31.12 26.83
C ASN A 22 -7.23 31.67 25.82
N ASN A 23 -6.69 32.87 26.01
CA ASN A 23 -5.65 33.42 25.13
C ASN A 23 -4.37 32.57 25.15
N VAL A 24 -3.92 32.16 26.34
CA VAL A 24 -2.76 31.27 26.48
C VAL A 24 -3.04 29.92 25.81
N LEU A 25 -4.23 29.35 26.02
CA LEU A 25 -4.64 28.08 25.40
C LEU A 25 -4.69 28.19 23.88
N VAL A 26 -5.21 29.30 23.31
CA VAL A 26 -5.25 29.49 21.85
C VAL A 26 -3.85 29.58 21.25
N ILE A 27 -2.90 30.24 21.92
CA ILE A 27 -1.53 30.41 21.43
C ILE A 27 -0.74 29.10 21.53
N TYR A 28 -0.76 28.45 22.68
CA TYR A 28 0.10 27.31 22.97
C TYR A 28 -0.55 25.94 22.71
N ALA A 29 -1.87 25.86 22.73
CA ALA A 29 -2.63 24.63 22.58
C ALA A 29 -3.94 24.83 21.77
N PRO A 30 -3.86 25.34 20.53
CA PRO A 30 -5.06 25.57 19.72
C PRO A 30 -5.84 24.26 19.53
N LEU A 31 -7.16 24.34 19.63
CA LEU A 31 -8.05 23.22 19.37
C LEU A 31 -7.85 22.72 17.94
N LYS A 32 -7.28 21.52 17.81
CA LYS A 32 -7.11 20.84 16.52
C LYS A 32 -8.12 19.70 16.43
N SER A 33 -9.01 19.74 15.44
CA SER A 33 -9.84 18.59 15.11
C SER A 33 -8.97 17.52 14.45
N ILE A 34 -8.76 16.40 15.13
CA ILE A 34 -8.06 15.25 14.55
C ILE A 34 -9.12 14.29 14.03
N THR A 35 -9.14 14.05 12.73
CA THR A 35 -9.94 12.98 12.15
C THR A 35 -9.28 11.65 12.49
N LEU A 36 -9.81 10.95 13.50
CA LEU A 36 -9.38 9.60 13.80
C LEU A 36 -9.78 8.68 12.65
N LYS A 37 -8.82 7.90 12.13
CA LYS A 37 -9.17 6.81 11.21
C LYS A 37 -10.07 5.82 11.96
N PRO A 38 -11.16 5.34 11.35
CA PRO A 38 -12.02 4.36 12.00
C PRO A 38 -11.19 3.14 12.39
N CYS A 39 -11.33 2.70 13.64
CA CYS A 39 -10.61 1.57 14.23
C CYS A 39 -11.13 0.21 13.75
N ASN A 40 -11.69 0.16 12.54
CA ASN A 40 -12.19 -1.08 11.99
C ASN A 40 -11.05 -1.74 11.22
N PRO A 41 -10.67 -2.99 11.57
CA PRO A 41 -9.74 -3.74 10.75
C PRO A 41 -10.29 -3.80 9.32
N LYS A 42 -9.39 -3.80 8.33
CA LYS A 42 -9.81 -3.93 6.94
C LYS A 42 -10.61 -5.21 6.79
N LYS A 43 -11.65 -5.22 5.96
CA LYS A 43 -12.55 -6.37 5.81
C LYS A 43 -11.87 -7.68 5.38
N TRP A 44 -10.69 -7.61 4.75
CA TRP A 44 -9.86 -8.77 4.39
C TRP A 44 -8.84 -9.14 5.47
N HIS A 45 -8.81 -8.42 6.58
CA HIS A 45 -7.81 -8.57 7.62
C HIS A 45 -8.27 -9.61 8.64
N ASP A 46 -7.90 -10.86 8.40
CA ASP A 46 -8.32 -11.98 9.23
C ASP A 46 -7.40 -12.21 10.44
N ALA A 47 -7.91 -12.96 11.43
CA ALA A 47 -7.16 -13.36 12.62
C ALA A 47 -5.90 -14.18 12.27
N GLU A 48 -5.98 -15.00 11.22
CA GLU A 48 -4.86 -15.79 10.69
C GLU A 48 -3.69 -14.90 10.22
N ILE A 49 -3.99 -13.80 9.50
CA ILE A 49 -2.99 -12.83 9.07
C ILE A 49 -2.37 -12.12 10.27
N HIS A 50 -3.18 -11.81 11.29
CA HIS A 50 -2.68 -11.24 12.55
C HIS A 50 -1.70 -12.19 13.24
N GLU A 51 -2.04 -13.46 13.35
CA GLU A 51 -1.21 -14.46 14.00
C GLU A 51 0.09 -14.72 13.23
N ALA A 52 0.02 -14.91 11.91
CA ALA A 52 1.21 -15.10 11.08
C ALA A 52 2.18 -13.91 11.15
N ARG A 53 1.66 -12.67 11.28
CA ARG A 53 2.49 -11.48 11.52
C ARG A 53 3.15 -11.48 12.90
N ARG A 54 2.46 -11.96 13.95
CA ARG A 54 3.04 -12.11 15.28
C ARG A 54 4.17 -13.14 15.26
N GLU A 55 3.97 -14.27 14.60
CA GLU A 55 5.02 -15.30 14.46
C GLU A 55 6.23 -14.78 13.67
N ARG A 56 6.00 -14.01 12.60
CA ARG A 56 7.09 -13.33 11.89
C ARG A 56 7.91 -12.44 12.83
N ARG A 57 7.23 -11.66 13.69
CA ARG A 57 7.90 -10.76 14.65
C ARG A 57 8.69 -11.54 15.70
N LYS A 58 8.15 -12.66 16.21
CA LYS A 58 8.88 -13.54 17.14
C LYS A 58 10.16 -14.09 16.53
N ARG A 59 10.10 -14.56 15.28
CA ARG A 59 11.28 -15.08 14.56
C ARG A 59 12.31 -13.99 14.25
N GLU A 60 11.85 -12.80 13.87
CA GLU A 60 12.73 -11.63 13.68
C GLU A 60 13.49 -11.29 14.97
N LEU A 61 12.78 -11.22 16.10
CA LEU A 61 13.38 -10.97 17.40
C LEU A 61 14.38 -12.07 17.78
N LYS A 62 14.03 -13.34 17.53
CA LYS A 62 14.92 -14.47 17.76
C LYS A 62 16.20 -14.35 16.94
N TYR A 63 16.11 -14.01 15.65
CA TYR A 63 17.27 -13.78 14.81
C TYR A 63 18.12 -12.60 15.30
N LYS A 64 17.51 -11.48 15.70
CA LYS A 64 18.24 -10.34 16.26
C LYS A 64 19.01 -10.66 17.54
N ASN A 65 18.49 -11.58 18.36
CA ASN A 65 19.12 -11.95 19.62
C ASN A 65 20.24 -13.00 19.46
N THR A 66 20.22 -13.78 18.38
CA THR A 66 21.08 -14.96 18.22
C THR A 66 22.04 -14.86 17.04
N GLU A 67 21.70 -14.07 16.03
CA GLU A 67 22.44 -13.87 14.77
C GLU A 67 22.78 -15.16 14.00
N LEU A 68 22.10 -16.26 14.33
CA LEU A 68 22.28 -17.56 13.68
C LEU A 68 21.59 -17.59 12.32
N GLN A 69 22.26 -18.17 11.33
CA GLN A 69 21.74 -18.29 9.96
C GLN A 69 20.43 -19.09 9.88
N VAL A 70 20.28 -20.15 10.68
CA VAL A 70 19.03 -20.93 10.75
C VAL A 70 17.84 -20.04 11.14
N HIS A 71 18.03 -19.10 12.07
CA HIS A 71 16.96 -18.19 12.49
C HIS A 71 16.63 -17.14 11.44
N LYS A 72 17.62 -16.74 10.62
CA LYS A 72 17.41 -15.90 9.44
C LYS A 72 16.52 -16.62 8.42
N GLU A 73 16.83 -17.87 8.10
CA GLU A 73 16.06 -18.69 7.16
C GLU A 73 14.62 -18.88 7.65
N MET A 74 14.42 -19.23 8.92
CA MET A 74 13.08 -19.34 9.52
C MET A 74 12.27 -18.03 9.45
N PHE A 75 12.93 -16.88 9.60
CA PHE A 75 12.28 -15.57 9.47
C PHE A 75 11.90 -15.26 8.02
N GLU A 76 12.79 -15.55 7.07
CA GLU A 76 12.54 -15.34 5.64
C GLU A 76 11.39 -16.22 5.14
N GLU A 77 11.33 -17.48 5.57
CA GLU A 77 10.21 -18.39 5.30
C GLU A 77 8.89 -17.82 5.83
N GLN A 78 8.85 -17.40 7.09
CA GLN A 78 7.65 -16.81 7.68
C GLN A 78 7.24 -15.50 6.97
N ALA A 79 8.22 -14.71 6.51
CA ALA A 79 7.95 -13.50 5.77
C ALA A 79 7.29 -13.81 4.42
N LYS A 80 7.73 -14.88 3.72
CA LYS A 80 7.11 -15.34 2.47
C LYS A 80 5.68 -15.83 2.71
N GLU A 81 5.46 -16.63 3.76
CA GLU A 81 4.14 -17.14 4.14
C GLU A 81 3.15 -15.99 4.40
N VAL A 82 3.53 -15.01 5.23
CA VAL A 82 2.67 -13.84 5.50
C VAL A 82 2.30 -13.09 4.23
N VAL A 83 3.23 -12.94 3.29
CA VAL A 83 2.95 -12.28 2.00
C VAL A 83 1.97 -13.10 1.15
N GLN A 84 2.11 -14.43 1.15
CA GLN A 84 1.20 -15.32 0.43
C GLN A 84 -0.21 -15.29 1.04
N LEU A 85 -0.33 -15.37 2.37
CA LEU A 85 -1.60 -15.27 3.09
C LEU A 85 -2.32 -13.95 2.77
N ILE A 86 -1.62 -12.82 2.86
CA ILE A 86 -2.20 -11.50 2.54
C ILE A 86 -2.64 -11.44 1.07
N LYS A 87 -1.86 -11.98 0.14
CA LYS A 87 -2.23 -12.02 -1.28
C LYS A 87 -3.46 -12.90 -1.51
N GLY A 88 -3.54 -14.06 -0.85
CA GLY A 88 -4.68 -14.96 -0.91
C GLY A 88 -5.95 -14.30 -0.41
N GLU A 89 -5.92 -13.70 0.78
CA GLU A 89 -7.11 -13.12 1.40
C GLU A 89 -7.61 -11.87 0.68
N LYS A 90 -6.68 -11.03 0.18
CA LYS A 90 -7.06 -9.91 -0.70
C LYS A 90 -7.75 -10.39 -1.97
N LYS A 91 -7.26 -11.47 -2.58
CA LYS A 91 -7.89 -12.06 -3.77
C LYS A 91 -9.28 -12.57 -3.43
N LYS A 92 -9.42 -13.40 -2.38
CA LYS A 92 -10.72 -13.94 -1.94
C LYS A 92 -11.72 -12.82 -1.68
N HIS A 93 -11.35 -11.80 -0.91
CA HIS A 93 -12.21 -10.66 -0.62
C HIS A 93 -12.57 -9.87 -1.90
N PHE A 94 -11.62 -9.66 -2.81
CA PHE A 94 -11.89 -8.99 -4.08
C PHE A 94 -12.83 -9.81 -4.97
N PHE A 95 -12.60 -11.12 -5.10
CA PHE A 95 -13.50 -12.02 -5.80
C PHE A 95 -14.89 -12.03 -5.17
N HIS A 96 -15.01 -12.14 -3.85
CA HIS A 96 -16.30 -12.11 -3.17
C HIS A 96 -17.03 -10.78 -3.41
N ARG A 97 -16.32 -9.65 -3.28
CA ARG A 97 -16.88 -8.32 -3.56
C ARG A 97 -17.34 -8.20 -5.03
N ASN A 98 -16.53 -8.65 -5.97
CA ASN A 98 -16.82 -8.53 -7.39
C ASN A 98 -17.83 -9.57 -7.88
N LEU A 99 -17.88 -10.77 -7.31
CA LEU A 99 -18.93 -11.76 -7.62
C LEU A 99 -20.30 -11.21 -7.24
N LEU A 100 -20.38 -10.49 -6.11
CA LEU A 100 -21.60 -9.78 -5.69
C LEU A 100 -21.90 -8.54 -6.57
N MET A 101 -20.88 -7.91 -7.17
CA MET A 101 -21.03 -6.71 -8.02
C MET A 101 -21.20 -7.01 -9.54
N GLN A 102 -20.67 -8.12 -10.04
CA GLN A 102 -20.43 -8.39 -11.47
C GLN A 102 -21.30 -9.50 -12.03
N LEU A 103 -22.59 -9.52 -11.69
CA LEU A 103 -23.53 -10.36 -12.42
C LEU A 103 -23.68 -9.95 -13.90
N GLN A 104 -23.12 -8.83 -14.39
CA GLN A 104 -23.38 -8.43 -15.78
C GLN A 104 -22.25 -7.88 -16.69
N LYS A 105 -21.24 -7.08 -16.30
CA LYS A 105 -20.43 -6.36 -17.35
C LYS A 105 -18.92 -6.13 -17.15
N GLU A 106 -18.32 -6.45 -16.00
CA GLU A 106 -16.96 -5.94 -15.68
C GLU A 106 -15.85 -6.99 -15.52
N THR A 107 -16.12 -8.27 -15.79
CA THR A 107 -15.15 -9.38 -15.64
C THR A 107 -13.88 -9.19 -16.48
N PHE A 108 -13.95 -8.45 -17.58
CA PHE A 108 -12.80 -8.20 -18.47
C PHE A 108 -11.79 -7.16 -17.95
N LYS A 109 -12.12 -6.34 -16.93
CA LYS A 109 -11.20 -5.36 -16.33
C LYS A 109 -10.36 -5.93 -15.17
N LEU A 110 -10.72 -7.13 -14.70
CA LEU A 110 -10.11 -7.77 -13.53
C LEU A 110 -8.61 -8.10 -13.69
N PRO A 111 -8.10 -8.56 -14.85
CA PRO A 111 -6.69 -8.95 -14.97
C PRO A 111 -5.72 -7.77 -14.78
N THR A 112 -6.09 -6.59 -15.27
CA THR A 112 -5.25 -5.37 -15.21
C THR A 112 -5.14 -4.77 -13.82
N GLU A 113 -6.17 -4.90 -12.97
CA GLU A 113 -6.13 -4.41 -11.58
C GLU A 113 -5.50 -5.43 -10.61
N LEU A 114 -5.60 -6.72 -10.92
CA LEU A 114 -4.98 -7.80 -10.12
C LEU A 114 -3.45 -7.80 -10.24
N MET A 115 -2.91 -7.32 -11.36
CA MET A 115 -1.49 -7.07 -11.52
C MET A 115 -1.19 -5.67 -10.98
N ILE A 116 -0.71 -5.58 -9.73
CA ILE A 116 0.03 -4.40 -9.27
C ILE A 116 1.08 -4.13 -10.35
N PRO A 117 1.09 -2.98 -11.04
CA PRO A 117 2.24 -2.62 -11.84
C PRO A 117 3.39 -2.56 -10.84
N MET A 118 4.25 -3.59 -10.86
CA MET A 118 5.52 -3.55 -10.18
C MET A 118 6.10 -2.21 -10.57
N ASN A 119 6.29 -1.33 -9.59
CA ASN A 119 6.81 0.00 -9.82
C ASN A 119 8.21 -0.20 -10.41
N ARG A 120 8.31 -0.33 -11.74
CA ARG A 120 9.55 -0.34 -12.48
C ARG A 120 9.95 1.13 -12.55
N GLY A 121 10.35 1.66 -11.40
CA GLY A 121 11.41 2.65 -11.40
C GLY A 121 12.66 1.98 -11.94
N ARG A 122 12.69 1.74 -13.26
CA ARG A 122 13.93 1.89 -13.99
C ARG A 122 13.79 3.28 -14.57
N GLU A 123 14.66 4.17 -14.15
CA GLU A 123 14.94 5.37 -14.90
C GLU A 123 15.12 4.93 -16.35
N ASN A 124 14.18 5.32 -17.20
CA ASN A 124 14.31 5.10 -18.63
C ASN A 124 15.37 6.09 -19.08
N GLU A 125 16.64 5.73 -18.95
CA GLU A 125 17.62 6.32 -19.84
C GLU A 125 17.27 5.82 -21.23
N ASP A 126 16.90 6.76 -22.10
CA ASP A 126 16.69 6.60 -23.53
C ASP A 126 17.98 6.09 -24.17
N ASN A 127 18.27 4.80 -23.98
CA ASN A 127 19.44 4.16 -24.54
C ASN A 127 19.02 3.53 -25.88
N PRO A 128 19.32 4.17 -27.03
CA PRO A 128 18.86 3.74 -28.35
C PRO A 128 19.29 2.29 -28.67
N LYS A 129 20.39 1.84 -28.07
CA LYS A 129 20.89 0.46 -28.20
C LYS A 129 19.88 -0.59 -27.78
N ARG A 130 19.07 -0.34 -26.74
CA ARG A 130 18.03 -1.29 -26.29
C ARG A 130 16.87 -1.39 -27.27
N VAL A 131 16.50 -0.27 -27.90
CA VAL A 131 15.43 -0.24 -28.91
C VAL A 131 15.88 -1.01 -30.14
N ASP A 132 17.15 -0.86 -30.53
CA ASP A 132 17.74 -1.59 -31.64
C ASP A 132 17.87 -3.09 -31.35
N GLU A 133 18.33 -3.47 -30.15
CA GLU A 133 18.40 -4.87 -29.70
C GLU A 133 17.00 -5.52 -29.67
N PHE A 134 15.99 -4.79 -29.19
CA PHE A 134 14.60 -5.25 -29.18
C PHE A 134 14.06 -5.41 -30.60
N SER A 135 14.26 -4.43 -31.47
CA SER A 135 13.86 -4.48 -32.89
C SER A 135 14.54 -5.64 -33.63
N HIS A 136 15.84 -5.84 -33.38
CA HIS A 136 16.61 -6.93 -33.96
C HIS A 136 16.08 -8.30 -33.55
N PHE A 137 15.68 -8.48 -32.28
CA PHE A 137 15.08 -9.74 -31.82
C PHE A 137 13.85 -10.15 -32.64
N PHE A 138 12.92 -9.23 -32.89
CA PHE A 138 11.72 -9.54 -33.68
C PHE A 138 12.04 -9.73 -35.17
N LYS A 139 12.95 -8.94 -35.74
CA LYS A 139 13.40 -9.14 -37.13
C LYS A 139 14.03 -10.52 -37.32
N THR A 140 14.87 -10.96 -36.39
CA THR A 140 15.50 -12.29 -36.45
C THR A 140 14.47 -13.39 -36.28
N LYS A 141 13.56 -13.26 -35.31
CA LYS A 141 12.52 -14.26 -35.06
C LYS A 141 11.53 -14.38 -36.23
N THR A 142 11.08 -13.26 -36.79
CA THR A 142 10.23 -13.24 -37.99
C THR A 142 10.93 -13.78 -39.22
N ARG A 143 12.26 -13.60 -39.33
CA ARG A 143 13.07 -14.19 -40.42
C ARG A 143 13.15 -15.71 -40.30
N ILE A 144 13.32 -16.24 -39.09
CA ILE A 144 13.29 -17.69 -38.83
C ILE A 144 11.96 -18.28 -39.28
N PHE A 145 10.83 -17.67 -38.88
CA PHE A 145 9.50 -18.14 -39.31
C PHE A 145 9.28 -18.06 -40.82
N ARG A 146 9.82 -17.03 -41.49
CA ARG A 146 9.74 -16.88 -42.96
C ARG A 146 10.58 -17.89 -43.74
N ILE A 147 11.67 -18.39 -43.15
CA ILE A 147 12.53 -19.42 -43.76
C ILE A 147 11.92 -20.80 -43.59
N GLN A 148 11.19 -21.04 -42.50
CA GLN A 148 10.63 -22.34 -42.16
C GLN A 148 9.35 -22.68 -42.94
N ASP A 149 8.51 -21.68 -43.27
CA ASP A 149 7.26 -21.84 -44.03
C ASP A 149 7.09 -20.72 -45.07
N PRO A 150 7.60 -20.87 -46.31
CA PRO A 150 7.51 -19.83 -47.34
C PRO A 150 6.07 -19.57 -47.83
N ASP A 151 5.18 -20.58 -47.71
CA ASP A 151 3.84 -20.53 -48.31
C ASP A 151 2.80 -19.73 -47.49
N ILE A 152 3.02 -19.53 -46.19
CA ILE A 152 2.12 -18.73 -45.35
C ILE A 152 2.28 -17.23 -45.64
N CYS A 153 3.50 -16.79 -45.95
CA CYS A 153 3.81 -15.37 -46.13
C CYS A 153 3.24 -14.75 -47.41
N ALA A 154 2.97 -15.54 -48.45
CA ALA A 154 2.34 -15.05 -49.69
C ALA A 154 0.85 -14.68 -49.51
N SER A 155 0.19 -15.19 -48.46
CA SER A 155 -1.24 -14.95 -48.20
C SER A 155 -1.53 -13.63 -47.45
N LEU A 156 -0.54 -13.03 -46.80
CA LEU A 156 -0.69 -11.81 -46.00
C LEU A 156 -0.35 -10.51 -46.75
N THR A 157 0.11 -10.61 -48.00
CA THR A 157 0.37 -9.44 -48.87
C THR A 157 -0.84 -9.05 -49.73
N LYS A 158 -1.97 -9.75 -49.57
CA LYS A 158 -3.26 -9.42 -50.17
C LYS A 158 -4.25 -8.92 -49.10
N ILE A 159 -3.95 -7.78 -48.49
CA ILE A 159 -4.95 -6.86 -47.92
C ILE A 159 -4.50 -5.44 -48.28
#